data_AF-A0A817MAL2-F1
#
_entry.id   AF-A0A817MAL2-F1
#
_cell.length_a   1.000
_cell.length_b   1.000
_cell.length_c   1.000
_cell.angle_alpha   90.00
_cell.angle_beta   90.00
_cell.angle_gamma   90.00
#
_symmetry.space_group_name_H-M   'P 1'
#
loop_
_entity.id
_entity.type
_entity.pdbx_description
1 polymer ?
#
loop_
_entity_poly.entity_id
_entity_poly.type
_entity_poly.pdbx_seq_one_letter_code
_entity_poly.pdbx_strand_id
1 'polypeptide(L)'
;MWTSSSTELSKIVNHSRTFVCEPKTVSSLAICSNENVITTGNEGALLIVLKINETMDTIPRFDSIEKVTIENVLPEFCSEEVRKLSFQFIRCNKYDWGKEKFKDHECYDMKGFDIKFADNDEHLCYIQLWAAEQGINCVVHNHSDAFFCEVNACIVNGTGKGGMQYLISSKENYDPLTTLESQFQKLEIPSLYEHGPLWDIDAQKKPVLREDGTVVYPWHKWQSNTDDSSVKSFDIWMAFQFNAHLSAIP
;
A
#
# COMPACT_ATOMS: atom_id res chain seq x y z
N MET A 1 39.31 -26.92 7.61
CA MET A 1 39.59 -27.50 6.28
C MET A 1 38.26 -28.03 5.73
N TRP A 2 37.53 -27.16 5.03
CA TRP A 2 36.41 -27.49 4.15
C TRP A 2 36.63 -26.58 2.94
N THR A 3 37.24 -27.15 1.91
CA THR A 3 37.40 -26.53 0.60
C THR A 3 36.23 -27.00 -0.25
N SER A 4 35.24 -26.14 -0.50
CA SER A 4 34.40 -26.27 -1.68
C SER A 4 34.84 -25.20 -2.66
N SER A 5 35.66 -25.63 -3.61
CA SER A 5 35.92 -24.91 -4.85
C SER A 5 34.63 -24.90 -5.68
N SER A 6 33.97 -23.75 -5.72
CA SER A 6 33.12 -23.39 -6.85
C SER A 6 33.16 -21.87 -6.97
N THR A 7 34.00 -21.41 -7.88
CA THR A 7 33.86 -20.13 -8.56
C THR A 7 32.55 -20.15 -9.35
N GLU A 8 31.41 -20.11 -8.66
CA GLU A 8 30.23 -19.49 -9.24
C GLU A 8 30.41 -18.00 -9.02
N LEU A 9 30.68 -17.28 -10.11
CA LEU A 9 30.39 -15.86 -10.17
C LEU A 9 28.94 -15.73 -9.68
N SER A 10 28.77 -15.27 -8.45
CA SER A 10 27.46 -14.91 -7.92
C SER A 10 26.84 -13.98 -8.96
N LYS A 11 25.82 -14.45 -9.67
CA LYS A 11 25.04 -13.58 -10.56
C LYS A 11 24.62 -12.42 -9.69
N ILE A 12 25.17 -11.25 -9.94
CA ILE A 12 24.65 -10.01 -9.38
C ILE A 12 23.25 -9.91 -9.99
N VAL A 13 22.25 -10.33 -9.22
CA VAL A 13 20.86 -10.13 -9.59
C VAL A 13 20.58 -8.66 -9.27
N ASN A 14 20.64 -7.83 -10.30
CA ASN A 14 20.18 -6.45 -10.18
C ASN A 14 18.67 -6.50 -9.97
N HIS A 15 18.21 -6.09 -8.79
CA HIS A 15 16.80 -5.88 -8.51
C HIS A 15 16.44 -4.44 -8.86
N SER A 16 15.49 -4.25 -9.78
CA SER A 16 14.91 -2.94 -10.08
C SER A 16 13.60 -2.74 -9.33
N ARG A 17 13.23 -1.48 -9.11
CA ARG A 17 11.90 -1.05 -8.68
C ARG A 17 11.41 0.02 -9.64
N THR A 18 10.12 -0.01 -9.92
CA THR A 18 9.40 1.05 -10.63
C THR A 18 8.27 1.54 -9.73
N PHE A 19 7.37 2.39 -10.22
CA PHE A 19 6.27 2.89 -9.39
C PHE A 19 5.27 1.78 -8.98
N VAL A 20 5.31 0.61 -9.64
CA VAL A 20 4.59 -0.60 -9.22
C VAL A 20 5.42 -1.87 -9.47
N CYS A 21 5.09 -2.97 -8.78
CA CYS A 21 5.58 -4.31 -9.13
C CYS A 21 4.60 -5.05 -10.07
N GLU A 22 4.90 -6.31 -10.42
CA GLU A 22 4.10 -7.08 -11.39
C GLU A 22 2.62 -7.22 -10.95
N PRO A 23 1.65 -7.14 -11.88
CA PRO A 23 0.22 -7.21 -11.56
C PRO A 23 -0.14 -8.42 -10.70
N LYS A 24 -0.94 -8.18 -9.65
CA LYS A 24 -1.42 -9.22 -8.72
C LYS A 24 -0.29 -10.02 -8.04
N THR A 25 0.92 -9.46 -7.93
CA THR A 25 2.04 -10.02 -7.17
C THR A 25 2.38 -9.16 -5.96
N VAL A 26 3.34 -9.61 -5.14
CA VAL A 26 3.92 -8.82 -4.04
C VAL A 26 5.43 -8.73 -4.18
N SER A 27 5.99 -7.61 -3.72
CA SER A 27 7.42 -7.33 -3.76
C SER A 27 7.88 -6.77 -2.41
N SER A 28 9.06 -7.19 -1.95
CA SER A 28 9.64 -6.64 -0.73
C SER A 28 10.13 -5.22 -0.96
N LEU A 29 9.91 -4.36 0.03
CA LEU A 29 10.46 -3.00 0.11
C LEU A 29 11.88 -2.99 0.69
N ALA A 30 12.38 -4.14 1.16
CA ALA A 30 13.72 -4.25 1.71
C ALA A 30 14.76 -3.99 0.62
N ILE A 31 15.70 -3.10 0.93
CA ILE A 31 16.85 -2.81 0.07
C ILE A 31 18.00 -3.69 0.52
N CYS A 32 18.26 -4.76 -0.24
CA CYS A 32 19.41 -5.63 -0.05
C CYS A 32 20.51 -5.23 -1.03
N SER A 33 21.45 -4.39 -0.60
CA SER A 33 22.59 -3.96 -1.41
C SER A 33 23.91 -4.32 -0.71
N ASN A 34 24.82 -4.98 -1.42
CA ASN A 34 26.15 -5.35 -0.91
C ASN A 34 26.97 -4.14 -0.44
N GLU A 35 26.74 -2.97 -1.03
CA GLU A 35 27.46 -1.73 -0.71
C GLU A 35 26.57 -0.68 -0.01
N ASN A 36 25.35 -1.04 0.39
CA ASN A 36 24.33 -0.08 0.88
C ASN A 36 24.07 1.10 -0.08
N VAL A 37 24.22 0.88 -1.39
CA VAL A 37 23.99 1.88 -2.43
C VAL A 37 22.85 1.41 -3.33
N ILE A 38 21.93 2.33 -3.64
CA ILE A 38 20.99 2.17 -4.76
C ILE A 38 21.38 3.15 -5.86
N THR A 39 21.11 2.77 -7.11
CA THR A 39 21.34 3.63 -8.27
C THR A 39 20.02 3.82 -9.02
N THR A 40 19.86 4.98 -9.65
CA THR A 40 18.70 5.27 -10.49
C THR A 40 18.98 4.88 -11.93
N GLY A 41 17.91 4.68 -12.70
CA GLY A 41 18.00 4.64 -14.16
C GLY A 41 18.29 6.03 -14.74
N ASN A 42 18.25 6.12 -16.08
CA ASN A 42 18.56 7.34 -16.82
C ASN A 42 17.61 8.52 -16.50
N GLU A 43 16.37 8.22 -16.13
CA GLU A 43 15.33 9.22 -15.83
C GLU A 43 15.36 9.70 -14.37
N GLY A 44 16.34 9.24 -13.58
CA GLY A 44 16.36 9.46 -12.13
C GLY A 44 15.29 8.64 -11.40
N ALA A 45 14.99 9.01 -10.16
CA ALA A 45 13.92 8.39 -9.38
C ALA A 45 13.38 9.37 -8.33
N LEU A 46 12.07 9.31 -8.10
CA LEU A 46 11.42 9.82 -6.90
C LEU A 46 10.96 8.61 -6.09
N LEU A 47 11.28 8.58 -4.79
CA LEU A 47 10.98 7.44 -3.94
C LEU A 47 10.74 7.88 -2.49
N ILE A 48 9.99 7.05 -1.77
CA ILE A 48 9.84 7.16 -0.31
C ILE A 48 10.79 6.15 0.33
N VAL A 49 11.64 6.62 1.23
CA VAL A 49 12.51 5.75 2.04
C VAL A 49 11.85 5.51 3.39
N LEU A 50 11.47 4.25 3.65
CA LEU A 50 11.10 3.80 4.98
C LEU A 50 12.37 3.49 5.78
N LYS A 51 12.76 4.41 6.67
CA LYS A 51 13.90 4.23 7.57
C LYS A 51 13.43 3.48 8.81
N ILE A 52 13.90 2.25 8.97
CA ILE A 52 13.63 1.41 10.13
C ILE A 52 14.85 1.47 11.03
N ASN A 53 14.65 1.68 12.32
CA ASN A 53 15.74 1.75 13.28
C ASN A 53 16.47 0.38 13.30
N GLU A 54 17.79 0.39 13.07
CA GLU A 54 18.63 -0.82 13.00
C GLU A 54 18.59 -1.66 14.29
N THR A 55 18.13 -1.10 15.41
CA THR A 55 17.95 -1.83 16.66
C THR A 55 16.62 -2.60 16.75
N MET A 56 15.74 -2.51 15.74
CA MET A 56 14.51 -3.29 15.68
C MET A 56 14.77 -4.66 15.04
N ASP A 57 14.91 -5.69 15.87
CA ASP A 57 15.05 -7.08 15.42
C ASP A 57 13.79 -7.59 14.69
N THR A 58 12.62 -7.01 14.99
CA THR A 58 11.33 -7.32 14.38
C THR A 58 10.44 -6.09 14.27
N ILE A 59 9.51 -6.12 13.30
CA ILE A 59 8.48 -5.09 13.16
C ILE A 59 7.49 -5.21 14.34
N PRO A 60 7.19 -4.11 15.06
CA PRO A 60 6.34 -4.16 16.23
C PRO A 60 4.89 -4.55 15.88
N ARG A 61 4.27 -5.34 16.76
CA ARG A 61 2.82 -5.58 16.77
C ARG A 61 2.16 -4.53 17.65
N PHE A 62 1.21 -3.77 17.09
CA PHE A 62 0.42 -2.80 17.83
C PHE A 62 -0.92 -3.43 18.21
N ASP A 63 -1.25 -3.47 19.49
CA ASP A 63 -2.54 -3.96 20.02
C ASP A 63 -3.59 -2.83 20.19
N SER A 64 -3.20 -1.59 19.91
CA SER A 64 -4.01 -0.38 19.97
C SER A 64 -3.38 0.67 19.06
N ILE A 65 -4.21 1.43 18.34
CA ILE A 65 -3.73 2.46 17.40
C ILE A 65 -3.09 3.64 18.13
N GLU A 66 -3.47 3.88 19.39
CA GLU A 66 -2.91 4.93 20.25
C GLU A 66 -1.43 4.72 20.57
N LYS A 67 -0.90 3.50 20.39
CA LYS A 67 0.53 3.21 20.50
C LYS A 67 1.32 3.64 19.26
N VAL A 68 0.64 3.98 18.16
CA VAL A 68 1.26 4.49 16.94
C VAL A 68 1.31 6.01 17.02
N THR A 69 2.48 6.53 17.43
CA THR A 69 2.72 7.98 17.46
C THR A 69 3.22 8.46 16.10
N ILE A 70 2.69 9.59 15.64
CA ILE A 70 3.04 10.21 14.36
C ILE A 70 3.59 11.59 14.63
N GLU A 71 4.82 11.83 14.17
CA GLU A 71 5.53 13.08 14.38
C GLU A 71 5.85 13.73 13.04
N ASN A 72 5.65 15.05 12.98
CA ASN A 72 6.02 15.85 11.82
C ASN A 72 7.52 16.14 11.87
N VAL A 73 8.27 15.53 10.95
CA VAL A 73 9.74 15.62 10.88
C VAL A 73 10.23 16.56 9.78
N LEU A 74 9.37 17.47 9.31
CA LEU A 74 9.75 18.41 8.26
C LEU A 74 10.88 19.34 8.71
N PRO A 75 11.88 19.57 7.84
CA PRO A 75 13.08 20.34 8.19
C PRO A 75 12.77 21.84 8.36
N GLU A 76 13.65 22.55 9.07
CA GLU A 76 13.46 23.96 9.45
C GLU A 76 13.25 24.93 8.28
N PHE A 77 13.71 24.59 7.08
CA PHE A 77 13.49 25.41 5.88
C PHE A 77 12.04 25.37 5.37
N CYS A 78 11.24 24.39 5.82
CA CYS A 78 9.80 24.38 5.56
C CYS A 78 9.10 25.44 6.42
N SER A 79 7.99 25.97 5.91
CA SER A 79 7.20 26.99 6.59
C SER A 79 6.74 26.51 7.97
N GLU A 80 6.71 27.43 8.93
CA GLU A 80 6.29 27.13 10.31
C GLU A 80 4.88 26.56 10.38
N GLU A 81 3.97 27.04 9.52
CA GLU A 81 2.60 26.55 9.42
C GLU A 81 2.56 25.05 9.07
N VAL A 82 3.33 24.62 8.07
CA VAL A 82 3.38 23.22 7.65
C VAL A 82 4.09 22.34 8.69
N ARG A 83 5.14 22.85 9.36
CA ARG A 83 5.83 22.13 10.46
C ARG A 83 4.96 21.94 11.70
N LYS A 84 3.94 22.80 11.91
CA LYS A 84 2.99 22.69 13.03
C LYS A 84 1.79 21.78 12.73
N LEU A 85 1.66 21.27 11.51
CA LEU A 85 0.62 20.29 11.20
C LEU A 85 0.85 19.01 12.02
N SER A 86 -0.25 18.52 12.62
CA SER A 86 -0.30 17.21 13.25
C SER A 86 -1.06 16.24 12.35
N PHE A 87 -0.56 15.01 12.31
CA PHE A 87 -1.19 13.90 11.59
C PHE A 87 -1.61 12.87 12.62
N GLN A 88 -2.83 12.35 12.49
CA GLN A 88 -3.38 11.36 13.41
C GLN A 88 -4.28 10.40 12.65
N PHE A 89 -4.31 9.15 13.11
CA PHE A 89 -5.31 8.19 12.69
C PHE A 89 -6.68 8.59 13.23
N ILE A 90 -7.63 8.82 12.31
CA ILE A 90 -9.01 9.13 12.61
C ILE A 90 -9.84 7.89 12.26
N ARG A 91 -10.66 7.43 13.20
CA ARG A 91 -11.53 6.27 12.97
C ARG A 91 -12.48 6.54 11.81
N CYS A 92 -12.61 5.58 10.89
CA CYS A 92 -13.38 5.73 9.65
C CYS A 92 -14.86 6.04 9.89
N ASN A 93 -15.42 5.62 11.03
CA ASN A 93 -16.81 5.94 11.41
C ASN A 93 -17.05 7.42 11.77
N LYS A 94 -16.00 8.24 11.85
CA LYS A 94 -16.09 9.69 12.02
C LYS A 94 -16.35 10.41 10.71
N TYR A 95 -16.14 9.75 9.57
CA TYR A 95 -16.43 10.31 8.26
C TYR A 95 -17.82 9.91 7.77
N ASP A 96 -18.47 10.79 7.01
CA ASP A 96 -19.81 10.53 6.47
C ASP A 96 -19.87 9.26 5.62
N TRP A 97 -18.82 8.98 4.84
CA TRP A 97 -18.73 7.77 4.02
C TRP A 97 -18.55 6.47 4.81
N GLY A 98 -18.04 6.56 6.05
CA GLY A 98 -17.67 5.42 6.88
C GLY A 98 -18.54 5.22 8.12
N LYS A 99 -19.41 6.18 8.46
CA LYS A 99 -20.19 6.22 9.71
C LYS A 99 -20.92 4.92 10.04
N GLU A 100 -21.70 4.41 9.09
CA GLU A 100 -22.44 3.15 9.28
C GLU A 100 -21.59 1.93 8.96
N LYS A 101 -20.72 2.01 7.94
CA LYS A 101 -19.90 0.88 7.47
C LYS A 101 -18.86 0.42 8.50
N PHE A 102 -18.35 1.34 9.33
CA PHE A 102 -17.28 1.09 10.28
C PHE A 102 -17.68 1.38 11.73
N LYS A 103 -18.98 1.51 12.02
CA LYS A 103 -19.49 1.94 13.33
C LYS A 103 -18.85 1.17 14.49
N ASP A 104 -18.79 -0.15 14.37
CA ASP A 104 -18.30 -1.07 15.40
C ASP A 104 -16.92 -1.65 15.06
N HIS A 105 -16.22 -1.06 14.08
CA HIS A 105 -14.94 -1.56 13.57
C HIS A 105 -13.80 -0.60 13.87
N GLU A 106 -12.68 -1.15 14.31
CA GLU A 106 -11.42 -0.43 14.52
C GLU A 106 -10.67 -0.31 13.18
N CYS A 107 -11.19 0.57 12.32
CA CYS A 107 -10.58 0.94 11.04
C CYS A 107 -10.34 2.45 11.05
N TYR A 108 -9.15 2.86 10.64
CA TYR A 108 -8.65 4.22 10.75
C TYR A 108 -8.04 4.67 9.42
N ASP A 109 -8.19 5.96 9.15
CA ASP A 109 -7.56 6.67 8.05
C ASP A 109 -6.74 7.83 8.62
N MET A 110 -5.57 8.05 8.02
CA MET A 110 -4.76 9.23 8.20
C MET A 110 -4.54 9.87 6.83
N LYS A 111 -5.27 10.97 6.59
CA LYS A 111 -5.03 11.84 5.45
C LYS A 111 -3.57 12.27 5.40
N GLY A 112 -3.01 12.29 4.20
CA GLY A 112 -1.58 12.50 4.03
C GLY A 112 -1.26 13.59 3.03
N PHE A 113 -0.50 13.22 2.01
CA PHE A 113 0.38 14.11 1.29
C PHE A 113 0.06 14.06 -0.20
N ASP A 114 -0.16 15.23 -0.78
CA ASP A 114 -0.34 15.39 -2.22
C ASP A 114 1.03 15.70 -2.86
N ILE A 115 1.50 14.81 -3.72
CA ILE A 115 2.79 14.94 -4.40
C ILE A 115 2.53 15.41 -5.83
N LYS A 116 3.12 16.54 -6.16
CA LYS A 116 2.95 17.21 -7.46
C LYS A 116 4.28 17.60 -8.07
N PHE A 117 4.29 17.76 -9.38
CA PHE A 117 5.43 18.32 -10.09
C PHE A 117 5.52 19.84 -9.84
N ALA A 118 6.71 20.31 -9.48
CA ALA A 118 6.92 21.70 -9.06
C ALA A 118 6.84 22.72 -10.21
N ASP A 119 6.99 22.28 -11.45
CA ASP A 119 7.02 23.11 -12.65
C ASP A 119 5.63 23.38 -13.24
N ASN A 120 4.69 22.46 -13.09
CA ASN A 120 3.35 22.55 -13.69
C ASN A 120 2.18 22.28 -12.71
N ASP A 121 2.46 22.00 -11.43
CA ASP A 121 1.48 21.62 -10.39
C ASP A 121 0.64 20.38 -10.76
N GLU A 122 1.10 19.55 -11.69
CA GLU A 122 0.42 18.33 -12.09
C GLU A 122 0.49 17.30 -10.96
N HIS A 123 -0.67 16.70 -10.67
CA HIS A 123 -0.80 15.60 -9.70
C HIS A 123 0.03 14.40 -10.12
N LEU A 124 0.94 13.97 -9.26
CA LEU A 124 1.67 12.71 -9.42
C LEU A 124 1.04 11.60 -8.61
N CYS A 125 0.92 11.79 -7.29
CA CYS A 125 0.45 10.77 -6.37
C CYS A 125 -0.08 11.39 -5.08
N TYR A 126 -1.23 10.94 -4.62
CA TYR A 126 -1.69 11.22 -3.26
C TYR A 126 -1.33 10.03 -2.36
N ILE A 127 -0.81 10.31 -1.17
CA ILE A 127 -0.39 9.28 -0.22
C ILE A 127 -1.21 9.46 1.06
N GLN A 128 -1.81 8.38 1.54
CA GLN A 128 -2.48 8.33 2.83
C GLN A 128 -2.15 7.03 3.55
N LEU A 129 -2.39 6.99 4.86
CA LEU A 129 -2.15 5.81 5.66
C LEU A 129 -3.45 5.28 6.21
N TRP A 130 -3.52 3.96 6.36
CA TRP A 130 -4.67 3.28 6.91
C TRP A 130 -4.21 2.33 8.02
N ALA A 131 -5.11 2.07 8.96
CA ALA A 131 -4.93 1.02 9.94
C ALA A 131 -6.22 0.24 10.17
N ALA A 132 -6.11 -1.06 10.37
CA ALA A 132 -7.25 -1.94 10.63
C ALA A 132 -6.91 -2.99 11.68
N GLU A 133 -7.75 -3.13 12.70
CA GLU A 133 -7.65 -4.23 13.66
C GLU A 133 -7.82 -5.58 12.94
N GLN A 134 -7.27 -6.65 13.50
CA GLN A 134 -7.44 -8.03 13.03
C GLN A 134 -8.92 -8.43 12.81
N GLY A 135 -9.18 -9.16 11.73
CA GLY A 135 -10.50 -9.64 11.33
C GLY A 135 -11.42 -8.61 10.65
N ILE A 136 -10.94 -7.39 10.42
CA ILE A 136 -11.69 -6.29 9.81
C ILE A 136 -11.59 -6.36 8.28
N ASN A 137 -12.76 -6.24 7.64
CA ASN A 137 -12.91 -6.01 6.22
C ASN A 137 -12.98 -4.49 5.97
N CYS A 138 -12.06 -3.93 5.18
CA CYS A 138 -12.02 -2.51 4.85
C CYS A 138 -13.00 -2.10 3.72
N VAL A 139 -14.15 -2.78 3.64
CA VAL A 139 -15.25 -2.61 2.68
C VAL A 139 -14.85 -2.94 1.25
N VAL A 140 -15.67 -3.74 0.58
CA VAL A 140 -15.49 -4.07 -0.84
C VAL A 140 -15.86 -2.88 -1.72
N HIS A 141 -14.98 -2.48 -2.62
CA HIS A 141 -15.14 -1.34 -3.52
C HIS A 141 -14.39 -1.55 -4.85
N ASN A 142 -14.55 -0.62 -5.81
CA ASN A 142 -13.95 -0.73 -7.15
C ASN A 142 -13.55 0.63 -7.78
N HIS A 143 -13.46 1.69 -6.97
CA HIS A 143 -13.09 3.05 -7.40
C HIS A 143 -13.86 3.58 -8.63
N SER A 144 -15.14 3.24 -8.76
CA SER A 144 -15.99 3.81 -9.83
C SER A 144 -16.34 5.29 -9.61
N ASP A 145 -15.97 5.86 -8.47
CA ASP A 145 -16.20 7.23 -8.06
C ASP A 145 -14.95 8.12 -8.14
N ALA A 146 -13.78 7.57 -8.48
CA ALA A 146 -12.52 8.31 -8.48
C ALA A 146 -11.53 7.84 -9.57
N PHE A 147 -10.69 8.77 -10.03
CA PHE A 147 -9.69 8.53 -11.07
C PHE A 147 -8.28 8.46 -10.49
N PHE A 148 -7.80 7.24 -10.22
CA PHE A 148 -6.42 6.99 -9.82
C PHE A 148 -6.05 5.51 -10.01
N CYS A 149 -4.74 5.24 -9.96
CA CYS A 149 -4.18 3.91 -9.83
C CYS A 149 -3.62 3.72 -8.41
N GLU A 150 -4.27 2.90 -7.59
CA GLU A 150 -3.87 2.62 -6.20
C GLU A 150 -3.00 1.37 -6.05
N VAL A 151 -1.85 1.55 -5.39
CA VAL A 151 -1.04 0.47 -4.81
C VAL A 151 -0.86 0.71 -3.31
N ASN A 152 -0.90 -0.39 -2.53
CA ASN A 152 -0.66 -0.36 -1.10
C ASN A 152 0.71 -0.96 -0.73
N ALA A 153 1.37 -0.30 0.21
CA ALA A 153 2.60 -0.77 0.86
C ALA A 153 2.32 -1.04 2.34
N CYS A 154 2.42 -2.30 2.76
CA CYS A 154 2.22 -2.69 4.15
C CYS A 154 3.44 -2.28 4.99
N ILE A 155 3.23 -1.48 6.03
CA ILE A 155 4.27 -1.14 7.00
C ILE A 155 4.29 -2.21 8.09
N VAL A 156 3.12 -2.53 8.64
CA VAL A 156 2.93 -3.55 9.68
C VAL A 156 1.77 -4.43 9.28
N ASN A 157 1.97 -5.74 9.28
CA ASN A 157 0.92 -6.73 9.16
C ASN A 157 0.75 -7.42 10.53
N GLY A 158 -0.31 -7.07 11.26
CA GLY A 158 -0.47 -7.42 12.67
C GLY A 158 -0.53 -8.93 12.94
N THR A 159 -1.04 -9.67 11.96
CA THR A 159 -1.17 -11.14 11.98
C THR A 159 -0.18 -11.85 11.06
N GLY A 160 0.56 -11.09 10.24
CA GLY A 160 1.40 -11.60 9.15
C GLY A 160 0.63 -12.15 7.94
N LYS A 161 -0.71 -12.11 7.95
CA LYS A 161 -1.57 -12.71 6.90
C LYS A 161 -2.66 -11.77 6.39
N GLY A 162 -2.64 -10.50 6.77
CA GLY A 162 -3.48 -9.45 6.17
C GLY A 162 -3.05 -9.14 4.74
N GLY A 163 -3.90 -8.47 3.97
CA GLY A 163 -3.57 -8.03 2.61
C GLY A 163 -4.79 -7.78 1.76
N MET A 164 -4.59 -7.78 0.43
CA MET A 164 -5.66 -7.49 -0.53
C MET A 164 -6.46 -8.73 -0.88
N GLN A 165 -7.76 -8.57 -1.02
CA GLN A 165 -8.66 -9.56 -1.59
C GLN A 165 -9.40 -8.96 -2.77
N TYR A 166 -9.51 -9.70 -3.88
CA TYR A 166 -10.12 -9.21 -5.11
C TYR A 166 -10.88 -10.30 -5.87
N LEU A 167 -11.94 -9.93 -6.59
CA LEU A 167 -12.61 -10.81 -7.54
C LEU A 167 -11.74 -11.03 -8.78
N ILE A 168 -11.76 -12.23 -9.37
CA ILE A 168 -10.83 -12.61 -10.46
C ILE A 168 -10.98 -11.68 -11.68
N SER A 169 -12.23 -11.33 -11.98
CA SER A 169 -12.59 -10.52 -13.14
C SER A 169 -13.23 -9.19 -12.72
N SER A 170 -12.80 -8.11 -13.36
CA SER A 170 -13.41 -6.77 -13.25
C SER A 170 -14.86 -6.70 -13.74
N LYS A 171 -15.30 -7.71 -14.49
CA LYS A 171 -16.67 -7.83 -15.01
C LYS A 171 -17.60 -8.59 -14.06
N GLU A 172 -17.08 -9.15 -12.97
CA GLU A 172 -17.93 -9.80 -11.97
C GLU A 172 -18.77 -8.77 -11.23
N ASN A 173 -20.06 -9.06 -11.09
CA ASN A 173 -20.94 -8.27 -10.24
C ASN A 173 -20.65 -8.61 -8.78
N TYR A 174 -20.54 -7.59 -7.94
CA TYR A 174 -20.54 -7.74 -6.50
C TYR A 174 -21.92 -7.42 -5.97
N ASP A 175 -22.48 -8.38 -5.25
CA ASP A 175 -23.64 -8.20 -4.39
C ASP A 175 -23.23 -8.59 -2.96
N PRO A 176 -23.28 -7.66 -1.98
CA PRO A 176 -22.91 -7.96 -0.60
C PRO A 176 -23.75 -9.07 0.06
N LEU A 177 -24.93 -9.40 -0.48
CA LEU A 177 -25.80 -10.45 0.05
C LEU A 177 -25.51 -11.84 -0.51
N THR A 178 -24.94 -11.93 -1.72
CA THR A 178 -24.77 -13.21 -2.42
C THR A 178 -23.32 -13.55 -2.76
N THR A 179 -22.42 -12.56 -2.76
CA THR A 179 -21.01 -12.79 -3.07
C THR A 179 -20.34 -13.46 -1.89
N LEU A 180 -19.83 -14.67 -2.10
CA LEU A 180 -19.17 -15.45 -1.06
C LEU A 180 -17.70 -15.06 -0.94
N GLU A 181 -17.17 -15.06 0.28
CA GLU A 181 -15.74 -14.82 0.55
C GLU A 181 -14.82 -15.77 -0.22
N SER A 182 -15.27 -16.98 -0.55
CA SER A 182 -14.52 -17.95 -1.36
C SER A 182 -14.33 -17.54 -2.83
N GLN A 183 -15.07 -16.55 -3.32
CA GLN A 183 -14.91 -16.01 -4.68
C GLN A 183 -13.74 -15.02 -4.77
N PHE A 184 -13.30 -14.47 -3.64
CA PHE A 184 -12.16 -13.56 -3.60
C PHE A 184 -10.84 -14.34 -3.66
N GLN A 185 -9.95 -13.90 -4.56
CA GLN A 185 -8.54 -14.25 -4.50
C GLN A 185 -7.88 -13.48 -3.37
N LYS A 186 -6.94 -14.13 -2.69
CA LYS A 186 -6.20 -13.54 -1.57
C LYS A 186 -4.78 -13.25 -2.00
N LEU A 187 -4.32 -12.04 -1.73
CA LEU A 187 -2.96 -11.59 -1.89
C LEU A 187 -2.47 -11.11 -0.52
N GLU A 188 -1.82 -12.02 0.22
CA GLU A 188 -1.20 -11.67 1.51
C GLU A 188 -0.04 -10.71 1.26
N ILE A 189 0.02 -9.61 2.03
CA ILE A 189 1.04 -8.57 1.88
C ILE A 189 1.78 -8.46 3.21
N PRO A 190 2.94 -9.13 3.37
CA PRO A 190 3.69 -9.10 4.62
C PRO A 190 4.14 -7.67 4.99
N SER A 191 4.51 -7.47 6.25
CA SER A 191 5.15 -6.22 6.69
C SER A 191 6.34 -5.89 5.78
N LEU A 192 6.44 -4.64 5.33
CA LEU A 192 7.47 -4.13 4.41
C LEU A 192 7.40 -4.76 3.00
N TYR A 193 6.20 -5.06 2.53
CA TYR A 193 5.93 -5.45 1.15
C TYR A 193 4.91 -4.51 0.53
N GLU A 194 4.98 -4.36 -0.79
CA GLU A 194 3.95 -3.74 -1.61
C GLU A 194 3.29 -4.80 -2.50
N HIS A 195 2.09 -4.51 -2.99
CA HIS A 195 1.46 -5.32 -4.04
C HIS A 195 1.53 -4.63 -5.41
N GLY A 196 1.38 -5.40 -6.47
CA GLY A 196 1.27 -4.87 -7.82
C GLY A 196 -0.17 -4.50 -8.19
N PRO A 197 -0.38 -3.95 -9.39
CA PRO A 197 -1.69 -3.51 -9.85
C PRO A 197 -2.78 -4.57 -9.69
N LEU A 198 -3.94 -4.14 -9.18
CA LEU A 198 -5.17 -4.93 -9.18
C LEU A 198 -6.13 -4.53 -10.30
N TRP A 199 -5.98 -3.33 -10.85
CA TRP A 199 -6.79 -2.83 -11.96
C TRP A 199 -6.50 -3.57 -13.27
N ASP A 200 -7.43 -3.44 -14.21
CA ASP A 200 -7.28 -3.99 -15.54
C ASP A 200 -6.26 -3.19 -16.35
N ILE A 201 -5.37 -3.91 -17.04
CA ILE A 201 -4.29 -3.34 -17.84
C ILE A 201 -4.46 -3.79 -19.29
N ASP A 202 -4.37 -2.85 -20.23
CA ASP A 202 -4.50 -3.13 -21.65
C ASP A 202 -3.21 -3.74 -22.27
N ALA A 203 -3.27 -4.06 -23.56
CA ALA A 203 -2.13 -4.62 -24.28
C ALA A 203 -0.95 -3.64 -24.43
N GLN A 204 -1.17 -2.35 -24.19
CA GLN A 204 -0.17 -1.28 -24.18
C GLN A 204 0.31 -0.97 -22.76
N LYS A 205 -0.02 -1.82 -21.78
CA LYS A 205 0.35 -1.67 -20.37
C LYS A 205 -0.24 -0.45 -19.68
N LYS A 206 -1.34 0.11 -20.21
CA LYS A 206 -2.04 1.24 -19.60
C LYS A 206 -3.25 0.78 -18.78
N PRO A 207 -3.67 1.56 -17.77
CA PRO A 207 -4.93 1.29 -17.07
C PRO A 207 -6.11 1.32 -18.04
N VAL A 208 -6.97 0.31 -17.99
CA VAL A 208 -8.24 0.30 -18.72
C VAL A 208 -9.19 1.28 -18.04
N LEU A 209 -9.85 2.12 -18.83
CA LEU A 209 -10.81 3.12 -18.35
C LEU A 209 -12.25 2.69 -18.63
N ARG A 210 -13.15 3.04 -17.71
CA ARG A 210 -14.61 3.00 -17.92
C ARG A 210 -15.03 4.10 -18.89
N GLU A 211 -16.28 4.05 -19.33
CA GLU A 211 -16.86 5.09 -20.20
C GLU A 211 -16.86 6.48 -19.54
N ASP A 212 -16.96 6.54 -18.21
CA ASP A 212 -16.88 7.78 -17.42
C ASP A 212 -15.44 8.27 -17.17
N GLY A 213 -14.43 7.54 -17.66
CA GLY A 213 -13.02 7.86 -17.52
C GLY A 213 -12.34 7.28 -16.27
N THR A 214 -13.07 6.71 -15.30
CA THR A 214 -12.47 6.09 -14.10
C THR A 214 -11.73 4.79 -14.44
N VAL A 215 -10.75 4.41 -13.62
CA VAL A 215 -9.96 3.19 -13.85
C VAL A 215 -10.77 1.95 -13.51
N VAL A 216 -10.75 0.94 -14.38
CA VAL A 216 -11.45 -0.34 -14.18
C VAL A 216 -10.72 -1.18 -13.15
N TYR A 217 -11.36 -1.36 -11.99
CA TYR A 217 -10.93 -2.31 -10.96
C TYR A 217 -11.92 -3.47 -10.82
N PRO A 218 -11.43 -4.69 -10.50
CA PRO A 218 -12.27 -5.68 -9.85
C PRO A 218 -12.72 -5.18 -8.48
N TRP A 219 -13.83 -5.73 -8.00
CA TRP A 219 -14.22 -5.52 -6.62
C TRP A 219 -13.14 -6.08 -5.69
N HIS A 220 -12.65 -5.24 -4.79
CA HIS A 220 -11.53 -5.57 -3.92
C HIS A 220 -11.66 -4.88 -2.56
N LYS A 221 -10.83 -5.32 -1.60
CA LYS A 221 -10.75 -4.81 -0.23
C LYS A 221 -9.39 -5.13 0.37
N TRP A 222 -8.97 -4.34 1.36
CA TRP A 222 -8.05 -4.83 2.38
C TRP A 222 -8.81 -5.73 3.35
N GLN A 223 -8.26 -6.89 3.66
CA GLN A 223 -8.78 -7.80 4.67
C GLN A 223 -7.67 -8.08 5.68
N SER A 224 -7.84 -7.60 6.91
CA SER A 224 -6.98 -8.07 8.00
C SER A 224 -7.40 -9.48 8.40
N ASN A 225 -6.41 -10.32 8.67
CA ASN A 225 -6.67 -11.70 9.05
C ASN A 225 -7.01 -11.82 10.54
N THR A 226 -7.49 -12.97 10.95
CA THR A 226 -7.61 -13.37 12.36
C THR A 226 -6.53 -14.40 12.67
N ASP A 227 -5.89 -14.29 13.83
CA ASP A 227 -5.09 -15.37 14.42
C ASP A 227 -5.82 -15.92 15.65
N ASP A 228 -5.39 -17.10 16.15
CA ASP A 228 -5.92 -17.68 17.39
C ASP A 228 -5.47 -16.91 18.65
N SER A 229 -4.80 -15.76 18.48
CA SER A 229 -4.31 -14.93 19.56
C SER A 229 -5.44 -14.07 20.12
N SER A 230 -5.56 -14.05 21.45
CA SER A 230 -6.43 -13.09 22.15
C SER A 230 -5.84 -11.67 22.15
N VAL A 231 -4.63 -11.48 21.64
CA VAL A 231 -3.95 -10.18 21.59
C VAL A 231 -4.41 -9.45 20.33
N LYS A 232 -4.99 -8.27 20.49
CA LYS A 232 -5.34 -7.41 19.36
C LYS A 232 -4.10 -7.10 18.52
N SER A 233 -4.31 -6.89 17.23
CA SER A 233 -3.25 -6.47 16.32
C SER A 233 -3.80 -5.58 15.23
N PHE A 234 -2.99 -4.64 14.77
CA PHE A 234 -3.32 -3.75 13.68
C PHE A 234 -2.44 -4.04 12.47
N ASP A 235 -3.09 -4.12 11.31
CA ASP A 235 -2.44 -3.87 10.03
C ASP A 235 -2.31 -2.35 9.86
N ILE A 236 -1.19 -1.90 9.32
CA ILE A 236 -0.89 -0.50 8.99
C ILE A 236 -0.25 -0.48 7.60
N TRP A 237 -0.83 0.28 6.68
CA TRP A 237 -0.33 0.38 5.32
C TRP A 237 -0.44 1.80 4.76
N MET A 238 0.37 2.08 3.76
CA MET A 238 0.28 3.28 2.93
C MET A 238 -0.52 2.95 1.68
N ALA A 239 -1.40 3.86 1.26
CA ALA A 239 -2.04 3.85 -0.05
C ALA A 239 -1.41 4.94 -0.92
N PHE A 240 -0.92 4.54 -2.09
CA PHE A 240 -0.37 5.41 -3.12
C PHE A 240 -1.36 5.51 -4.26
N GLN A 241 -1.99 6.67 -4.44
CA GLN A 241 -2.99 6.93 -5.45
C GLN A 241 -2.38 7.75 -6.58
N PHE A 242 -1.81 7.04 -7.55
CA PHE A 242 -1.12 7.62 -8.70
C PHE A 242 -2.10 8.22 -9.71
N ASN A 243 -1.69 9.28 -10.39
CA ASN A 243 -2.38 9.77 -11.56
C ASN A 243 -2.38 8.68 -12.65
N ALA A 244 -3.57 8.20 -13.02
CA ALA A 244 -3.69 7.06 -13.94
C ALA A 244 -3.20 7.37 -15.37
N HIS A 245 -3.14 8.65 -15.78
CA HIS A 245 -2.53 9.03 -17.06
C HIS A 245 -1.03 8.77 -17.11
N LEU A 246 -0.37 8.79 -15.95
CA LEU A 246 1.08 8.57 -15.81
C LEU A 246 1.42 7.12 -15.44
N SER A 247 0.41 6.26 -15.24
CA SER A 247 0.56 4.93 -14.65
C SER A 247 0.69 3.80 -15.67
N ALA A 248 1.33 4.05 -16.82
CA ALA A 248 1.65 2.99 -17.77
C ALA A 248 2.77 2.10 -17.22
N ILE A 249 2.52 0.79 -17.12
CA ILE A 249 3.46 -0.16 -16.53
C ILE A 249 4.62 -0.41 -17.50
N PRO A 250 5.88 -0.34 -17.04
CA PRO A 250 7.06 -0.58 -17.88
C PRO A 250 7.13 -1.98 -18.50
#